data_AF-A0A959A7T9-F1
#
_entry.id   AF-A0A959A7T9-F1
#
_cell.length_a   1.000
_cell.length_b   1.000
_cell.length_c   1.000
_cell.angle_alpha   90.00
_cell.angle_beta   90.00
_cell.angle_gamma   90.00
#
_symmetry.space_group_name_H-M   'P 1'
#
loop_
_entity.id
_entity.type
_entity.pdbx_description
1 polymer ?
#
loop_
_entity_poly.entity_id
_entity_poly.type
_entity_poly.pdbx_seq_one_letter_code
_entity_poly.pdbx_strand_id
1 'polypeptide(L)'
;MMNKLPSIFYFLFGTITFFTACQQEVSPATDLPDVSFNQTVMPIITSNCTASGCHGSERTENFTLLSYDDVINHGGVSAADARGSKMYRVITTPVSGSVMPPPPNQPLTDEQTAQVYLWILQGAKNN
;
A
#
# COMPACT_ATOMS: atom_id res chain seq x y z
N MET A 1 10.43 49.42 -67.07
CA MET A 1 11.54 49.00 -66.18
C MET A 1 10.94 48.25 -65.00
N MET A 2 11.41 47.01 -64.80
CA MET A 2 11.48 46.25 -63.55
C MET A 2 10.18 45.66 -62.95
N ASN A 3 9.98 44.39 -63.32
CA ASN A 3 9.33 43.27 -62.63
C ASN A 3 9.54 43.26 -61.10
N LYS A 4 8.57 42.73 -60.33
CA LYS A 4 8.78 41.75 -59.24
C LYS A 4 7.59 40.78 -59.07
N LEU A 5 7.93 39.54 -58.72
CA LEU A 5 7.21 38.27 -58.79
C LEU A 5 6.09 38.04 -57.75
N PRO A 6 5.22 37.01 -57.94
CA PRO A 6 4.15 36.66 -57.01
C PRO A 6 4.65 35.78 -55.85
N SER A 7 4.10 36.00 -54.65
CA SER A 7 4.43 35.20 -53.47
C SER A 7 3.51 33.97 -53.39
N ILE A 8 4.05 32.82 -53.76
CA ILE A 8 3.42 31.51 -53.63
C ILE A 8 3.61 31.05 -52.18
N PHE A 9 2.52 31.02 -51.41
CA PHE A 9 2.49 30.43 -50.07
C PHE A 9 2.42 28.90 -50.19
N TYR A 10 3.56 28.22 -50.07
CA TYR A 10 3.59 26.77 -49.87
C TYR A 10 3.18 26.46 -48.42
N PHE A 11 1.92 26.06 -48.22
CA PHE A 11 1.47 25.44 -46.98
C PHE A 11 2.02 24.01 -46.93
N LEU A 12 3.11 23.81 -46.20
CA LEU A 12 3.61 22.49 -45.81
C LEU A 12 2.53 21.81 -44.97
N PHE A 13 1.87 20.80 -45.54
CA PHE A 13 1.00 19.87 -44.82
C PHE A 13 1.87 19.09 -43.82
N GLY A 14 1.92 19.57 -42.58
CA GLY A 14 2.49 18.83 -41.45
C GLY A 14 1.67 17.57 -41.22
N THR A 15 2.25 16.41 -41.50
CA THR A 15 1.64 15.12 -41.18
C THR A 15 1.55 15.00 -39.65
N ILE A 16 0.33 15.12 -39.12
CA ILE A 16 0.04 14.84 -37.72
C ILE A 16 0.18 13.34 -37.50
N THR A 17 1.35 12.91 -37.03
CA THR A 17 1.56 11.56 -36.50
C THR A 17 0.81 11.46 -35.19
N PHE A 18 -0.38 10.85 -35.22
CA PHE A 18 -1.10 10.44 -34.02
C PHE A 18 -0.29 9.34 -33.33
N PHE A 19 0.55 9.73 -32.38
CA PHE A 19 1.05 8.80 -31.37
C PHE A 19 -0.13 8.44 -30.49
N THR A 20 -0.75 7.29 -30.75
CA THR A 20 -1.71 6.69 -29.82
C THR A 20 -0.92 6.22 -28.61
N ALA A 21 -0.67 7.15 -27.68
CA ALA A 21 -0.22 6.82 -26.35
C ALA A 21 -1.35 6.06 -25.65
N CYS A 22 -1.03 4.87 -25.15
CA CYS A 22 -1.96 4.06 -24.36
C CYS A 22 -2.30 4.86 -23.09
N GLN A 23 -3.47 5.50 -23.07
CA GLN A 23 -4.03 6.01 -21.82
C GLN A 23 -4.56 4.79 -21.08
N GLN A 24 -3.73 4.22 -20.21
CA GLN A 24 -4.24 3.33 -19.17
C GLN A 24 -5.06 4.21 -18.24
N GLU A 25 -6.38 4.17 -18.40
CA GLU A 25 -7.31 4.79 -17.45
C GLU A 25 -7.17 4.01 -16.14
N VAL A 26 -6.34 4.52 -15.23
CA VAL A 26 -6.20 3.96 -13.88
C VAL A 26 -7.51 4.28 -13.16
N SER A 27 -8.43 3.31 -13.14
CA SER A 27 -9.66 3.35 -12.35
C SER A 27 -9.31 3.69 -10.90
N PRO A 28 -9.99 4.68 -10.28
CA PRO A 28 -9.65 5.13 -8.94
C PRO A 28 -10.00 4.05 -7.92
N ALA A 29 -9.02 3.30 -7.42
CA ALA A 29 -8.99 2.46 -6.20
C ALA A 29 -10.19 1.52 -5.86
N THR A 30 -11.24 1.48 -6.67
CA THR A 30 -12.51 0.81 -6.38
C THR A 30 -12.55 -0.61 -6.97
N ASP A 31 -11.56 -0.97 -7.79
CA ASP A 31 -11.43 -2.28 -8.47
C ASP A 31 -10.32 -3.16 -7.89
N LEU A 32 -9.66 -2.77 -6.80
CA LEU A 32 -8.68 -3.66 -6.16
C LEU A 32 -9.42 -4.82 -5.46
N PRO A 33 -8.95 -6.07 -5.61
CA PRO A 33 -9.53 -7.21 -4.90
C PRO A 33 -9.58 -6.97 -3.39
N ASP A 34 -10.65 -7.43 -2.74
CA ASP A 34 -10.76 -7.44 -1.28
C ASP A 34 -9.64 -8.30 -0.68
N VAL A 35 -8.88 -7.73 0.26
CA VAL A 35 -7.86 -8.43 1.04
C VAL A 35 -8.54 -9.13 2.21
N SER A 36 -8.29 -10.43 2.35
CA SER A 36 -8.85 -11.25 3.43
C SER A 36 -8.00 -11.13 4.69
N PHE A 37 -8.66 -10.91 5.84
CA PHE A 37 -7.99 -11.00 7.12
C PHE A 37 -7.44 -12.41 7.36
N ASN A 38 -8.28 -13.43 7.22
CA ASN A 38 -7.91 -14.81 7.57
C ASN A 38 -6.87 -15.42 6.61
N GLN A 39 -6.93 -15.07 5.32
CA GLN A 39 -6.08 -15.68 4.29
C GLN A 39 -4.82 -14.86 3.98
N THR A 40 -4.80 -13.56 4.28
CA THR A 40 -3.67 -12.68 3.94
C THR A 40 -3.08 -12.03 5.17
N VAL A 41 -3.85 -11.25 5.92
CA VAL A 41 -3.30 -10.41 7.00
C VAL A 41 -2.87 -11.24 8.21
N MET A 42 -3.70 -12.16 8.68
CA MET A 42 -3.40 -12.98 9.84
C MET A 42 -2.18 -13.88 9.62
N PRO A 43 -1.96 -14.51 8.44
CA PRO A 43 -0.70 -15.17 8.12
C PRO A 43 0.52 -14.25 8.20
N ILE A 44 0.44 -13.01 7.69
CA ILE A 44 1.55 -12.02 7.82
C ILE A 44 1.86 -11.76 9.29
N ILE A 45 0.83 -11.53 10.11
CA ILE A 45 0.98 -11.27 11.54
C ILE A 45 1.60 -12.48 12.25
N THR A 46 1.09 -13.68 11.96
CA THR A 46 1.57 -14.92 12.58
C THR A 46 3.05 -15.18 12.24
N SER A 47 3.45 -14.96 10.99
CA SER A 47 4.83 -15.19 10.56
C SER A 47 5.83 -14.16 11.07
N ASN A 48 5.42 -12.92 11.32
CA ASN A 48 6.35 -11.82 11.60
C ASN A 48 6.24 -11.25 13.02
N CYS A 49 5.15 -11.51 13.74
CA CYS A 49 4.87 -10.82 15.01
C CYS A 49 4.62 -11.76 16.20
N THR A 50 4.22 -13.02 15.96
CA THR A 50 3.78 -13.93 17.04
C THR A 50 4.83 -14.94 17.48
N ALA A 51 6.11 -14.69 17.16
CA ALA A 51 7.21 -15.50 17.67
C ALA A 51 7.27 -15.45 19.21
N SER A 52 7.91 -16.46 19.82
CA SER A 52 8.13 -16.48 21.27
C SER A 52 8.89 -15.23 21.73
N GLY A 53 8.43 -14.61 22.82
CA GLY A 53 8.92 -13.31 23.30
C GLY A 53 8.36 -12.10 22.55
N CYS A 54 7.45 -12.27 21.59
CA CYS A 54 6.81 -11.16 20.87
C CYS A 54 5.31 -11.10 21.20
N HIS A 55 4.43 -10.98 20.20
CA HIS A 55 2.98 -10.85 20.38
C HIS A 55 2.21 -12.18 20.23
N GLY A 56 2.89 -13.31 20.46
CA GLY A 56 2.31 -14.66 20.43
C GLY A 56 1.75 -15.12 21.78
N SER A 57 1.48 -16.42 21.93
CA SER A 57 1.00 -17.00 23.20
C SER A 57 2.07 -16.95 24.29
N GLU A 58 3.30 -17.33 23.93
CA GLU A 58 4.47 -17.29 24.79
C GLU A 58 5.16 -15.92 24.66
N ARG A 59 4.53 -14.88 25.23
CA ARG A 59 4.94 -13.48 25.06
C ARG A 59 5.72 -12.92 26.24
N THR A 60 6.66 -12.01 25.94
CA THR A 60 7.18 -11.04 26.90
C THR A 60 6.51 -9.66 26.77
N GLU A 61 5.74 -9.45 25.69
CA GLU A 61 4.96 -8.24 25.46
C GLU A 61 3.63 -8.24 26.23
N ASN A 62 3.07 -7.04 26.42
CA ASN A 62 1.87 -6.84 27.24
C ASN A 62 0.57 -7.37 26.61
N PHE A 63 0.57 -7.67 25.30
CA PHE A 63 -0.62 -8.08 24.56
C PHE A 63 -0.30 -9.08 23.45
N THR A 64 -1.34 -9.80 23.01
CA THR A 64 -1.31 -10.76 21.89
C THR A 64 -1.85 -10.15 20.61
N LEU A 65 -1.50 -10.76 19.47
CA LEU A 65 -2.07 -10.53 18.14
C LEU A 65 -2.58 -11.85 17.54
N LEU A 66 -3.28 -12.66 18.34
CA LEU A 66 -3.64 -14.05 18.00
C LEU A 66 -5.05 -14.20 17.41
N SER A 67 -5.83 -13.13 17.40
CA SER A 67 -7.20 -13.09 16.88
C SER A 67 -7.48 -11.79 16.15
N TYR A 68 -8.58 -11.75 15.39
CA TYR A 68 -9.05 -10.51 14.78
C TYR A 68 -9.24 -9.39 15.83
N ASP A 69 -9.90 -9.69 16.94
CA ASP A 69 -10.15 -8.71 17.99
C ASP A 69 -8.85 -8.21 18.64
N ASP A 70 -7.86 -9.09 18.83
CA ASP A 70 -6.54 -8.69 19.29
C ASP A 70 -5.87 -7.72 18.31
N VAL A 71 -5.92 -8.02 17.01
CA VAL A 71 -5.30 -7.19 15.97
C VAL A 71 -5.96 -5.83 15.89
N ILE A 72 -7.29 -5.78 15.95
CA ILE A 72 -8.03 -4.51 15.93
C ILE A 72 -7.70 -3.69 17.19
N ASN A 73 -7.87 -4.29 18.37
CA ASN A 73 -7.81 -3.54 19.63
C ASN A 73 -6.37 -3.25 20.08
N HIS A 74 -5.50 -4.25 20.09
CA HIS A 74 -4.12 -4.08 20.59
C HIS A 74 -3.16 -3.58 19.51
N GLY A 75 -3.36 -4.01 18.26
CA GLY A 75 -2.66 -3.45 17.10
C GLY A 75 -3.04 -1.99 16.84
N GLY A 76 -4.15 -1.51 17.38
CA GLY A 76 -4.62 -0.13 17.23
C GLY A 76 -4.97 0.17 15.77
N VAL A 77 -5.77 -0.72 15.17
CA VAL A 77 -6.24 -0.57 13.79
C VAL A 77 -7.49 0.29 13.76
N SER A 78 -7.42 1.38 12.99
CA SER A 78 -8.56 2.24 12.67
C SER A 78 -9.03 1.93 11.27
N ALA A 79 -10.19 1.28 11.15
CA ALA A 79 -10.78 0.91 9.86
C ALA A 79 -10.89 2.13 8.94
N ALA A 80 -10.57 1.94 7.66
CA ALA A 80 -10.48 2.99 6.63
C ALA A 80 -9.42 4.08 6.86
N ASP A 81 -8.63 4.02 7.94
CA ASP A 81 -7.54 4.96 8.22
C ASP A 81 -6.22 4.23 8.52
N ALA A 82 -5.55 3.81 7.44
CA ALA A 82 -4.26 3.13 7.55
C ALA A 82 -3.18 4.03 8.16
N ARG A 83 -3.15 5.34 7.88
CA ARG A 83 -2.10 6.24 8.39
C ARG A 83 -2.30 6.59 9.87
N GLY A 84 -3.55 6.66 10.33
CA GLY A 84 -3.87 6.78 11.75
C GLY A 84 -3.62 5.50 12.55
N SER A 85 -3.76 4.34 11.90
CA SER A 85 -3.56 3.03 12.53
C SER A 85 -2.14 2.84 13.09
N LYS A 86 -2.05 2.48 14.38
CA LYS A 86 -0.77 2.22 15.05
C LYS A 86 -0.03 1.06 14.39
N MET A 87 -0.73 -0.04 14.10
CA MET A 87 -0.21 -1.22 13.39
C MET A 87 0.57 -0.84 12.12
N TYR A 88 -0.04 -0.05 11.24
CA TYR A 88 0.61 0.36 9.99
C TYR A 88 1.80 1.30 10.21
N ARG A 89 1.69 2.22 11.18
CA ARG A 89 2.77 3.15 11.49
C ARG A 89 4.02 2.45 12.03
N VAL A 90 3.87 1.45 12.90
CA VAL A 90 5.04 0.75 13.48
C VAL A 90 5.74 -0.18 12.47
N ILE A 91 5.06 -0.67 11.44
CA ILE A 91 5.68 -1.47 10.37
C ILE A 91 6.31 -0.62 9.26
N THR A 92 5.98 0.69 9.17
CA THR A 92 6.46 1.57 8.08
C THR A 92 7.39 2.70 8.52
N THR A 93 7.26 3.17 9.76
CA THR A 93 7.97 4.36 10.23
C THR A 93 8.82 4.01 11.44
N PRO A 94 10.16 4.12 11.35
CA PRO A 94 11.03 3.98 12.51
C PRO A 94 10.89 5.23 13.38
N VAL A 95 9.88 5.25 14.25
CA VAL A 95 9.85 6.18 15.39
C VAL A 95 10.73 5.54 16.45
N SER A 96 11.90 6.15 16.74
CA SER A 96 12.90 5.77 17.75
C SER A 96 12.59 4.49 18.55
N GLY A 97 13.13 3.35 18.08
CA GLY A 97 13.08 2.07 18.81
C GLY A 97 11.74 1.33 18.82
N SER A 98 10.72 1.81 18.11
CA SER A 98 9.37 1.21 18.09
C SER A 98 8.99 0.53 16.77
N VAL A 99 9.96 0.33 15.86
CA VAL A 99 9.71 -0.34 14.58
C VAL A 99 9.43 -1.83 14.81
N MET A 100 8.47 -2.38 14.07
CA MET A 100 8.08 -3.78 14.16
C MET A 100 8.23 -4.51 12.81
N PRO A 101 8.75 -5.74 12.81
CA PRO A 101 9.40 -6.39 13.96
C PRO A 101 10.72 -5.69 14.33
N PRO A 102 11.17 -5.77 15.61
CA PRO A 102 12.36 -5.08 16.05
C PRO A 102 13.62 -5.78 15.50
N PRO A 103 14.72 -5.04 15.22
CA PRO A 103 16.00 -5.65 14.87
C PRO A 103 16.44 -6.68 15.94
N PRO A 104 17.06 -7.81 15.56
CA PRO A 104 17.60 -8.14 14.23
C PRO A 104 16.59 -8.82 13.29
N ASN A 105 15.30 -8.86 13.62
CA ASN A 105 14.29 -9.46 12.74
C ASN A 105 14.16 -8.66 11.44
N GLN A 106 13.82 -9.36 10.35
CA GLN A 106 13.63 -8.72 9.06
C GLN A 106 12.33 -7.92 9.04
N PRO A 107 12.33 -6.68 8.51
CA PRO A 107 11.11 -5.95 8.24
C PRO A 107 10.17 -6.73 7.31
N LEU A 108 8.87 -6.38 7.35
CA LEU A 108 7.93 -6.85 6.34
C LEU A 108 8.39 -6.43 4.95
N THR A 109 8.08 -7.25 3.95
CA THR A 109 8.28 -6.85 2.55
C THR A 109 7.32 -5.72 2.16
N ASP A 110 7.65 -5.02 1.08
CA ASP A 110 6.78 -3.97 0.52
C ASP A 110 5.39 -4.53 0.19
N GLU A 111 5.31 -5.75 -0.34
CA GLU A 111 4.06 -6.44 -0.66
C GLU A 111 3.24 -6.73 0.61
N GLN A 112 3.86 -7.29 1.66
CA GLN A 112 3.17 -7.56 2.92
C GLN A 112 2.66 -6.25 3.56
N THR A 113 3.48 -5.21 3.51
CA THR A 113 3.12 -3.87 3.99
C THR A 113 1.94 -3.30 3.21
N ALA A 114 1.93 -3.44 1.88
CA ALA A 114 0.84 -3.01 1.01
C ALA A 114 -0.45 -3.80 1.29
N GLN A 115 -0.37 -5.11 1.54
CA GLN A 115 -1.53 -5.94 1.88
C GLN A 115 -2.16 -5.51 3.21
N VAL A 116 -1.35 -5.21 4.24
CA VAL A 116 -1.85 -4.65 5.51
C VAL A 116 -2.47 -3.28 5.29
N TYR A 117 -1.83 -2.41 4.50
CA TYR A 117 -2.37 -1.09 4.14
C TYR A 117 -3.74 -1.17 3.47
N LEU A 118 -3.85 -2.00 2.43
CA LEU A 118 -5.08 -2.17 1.65
C LEU A 118 -6.20 -2.77 2.48
N TRP A 119 -5.91 -3.80 3.29
CA TRP A 119 -6.91 -4.37 4.19
C TRP A 119 -7.48 -3.32 5.15
N ILE A 120 -6.64 -2.47 5.74
CA ILE A 120 -7.12 -1.39 6.62
C ILE A 120 -7.98 -0.40 5.83
N LEU A 121 -7.55 0.03 4.65
CA LEU A 121 -8.33 0.95 3.79
C LEU A 121 -9.68 0.37 3.35
N GLN A 122 -9.74 -0.95 3.14
CA GLN A 122 -10.98 -1.68 2.79
C GLN A 122 -11.90 -1.91 4.00
N GLY A 123 -11.63 -1.26 5.13
CA GLY A 123 -12.46 -1.29 6.33
C GLY A 123 -12.04 -2.34 7.35
N ALA A 124 -10.84 -2.91 7.22
CA ALA A 124 -10.28 -3.90 8.14
C ALA A 124 -11.24 -5.07 8.43
N LYS A 125 -11.92 -5.59 7.40
CA LYS A 125 -12.95 -6.64 7.53
C LYS A 125 -12.39 -7.92 8.16
N ASN A 126 -13.21 -8.63 8.94
CA ASN A 126 -12.92 -9.99 9.39
C ASN A 126 -13.48 -11.01 8.37
N ASN A 127 -12.73 -11.28 7.31
CA ASN A 127 -13.11 -12.15 6.19
C ASN A 127 -12.05 -13.20 5.90
#